data_AF-A0A852PG86-F1
#
_entry.id   AF-A0A852PG86-F1
#
_cell.length_a   1.000
_cell.length_b   1.000
_cell.length_c   1.000
_cell.angle_alpha   90.00
_cell.angle_beta   90.00
_cell.angle_gamma   90.00
#
_symmetry.space_group_name_H-M   'P 1'
#
loop_
_entity.id
_entity.type
_entity.pdbx_description
1 polymer ?
#
loop_
_entity_poly.entity_id
_entity_poly.type
_entity_poly.pdbx_seq_one_letter_code
_entity_poly.pdbx_strand_id
1 'polypeptide(L)'
;PRHMDSVLAILDALESGAASPGPAALLGQIPGVCSTPGCRAVLGEPPEPPAAPPALAPGQWQLLTELLRAHPAAPERGAVLAPDGSTVALAPLLAGIEAGLRSGGFGRPLPALEPPADPLLAVTVAEPLGTSFLLAQRGDSGGPALGPGGCWDDAENPQNYTLEGPPSPVPDAVAIGAMDGVVLGARLARGPLPLAELLRGYYGSGNGSHRGRPPSSYRRRDFGALAGPERLEKEVAAVLGVLRALPPTRELLRDVGTKEVAAVARRASREFSERYVECPLVVPRCMWGARPYRGTPAPLRPPLAAVFVHHTLEPARPCRSFRACARALRAVQSFHQDTRAWDDIGY
;
A
#
# COMPACT_ATOMS: atom_id res chain seq x y z
N PRO A 1 -17.79 1.59 5.71
CA PRO A 1 -16.50 2.35 5.82
C PRO A 1 -15.37 1.58 5.14
N ARG A 2 -14.48 2.30 4.46
CA ARG A 2 -13.22 1.79 3.90
C ARG A 2 -12.14 1.73 4.98
N HIS A 3 -12.39 0.93 6.02
CA HIS A 3 -11.44 0.67 7.11
C HIS A 3 -10.92 -0.76 7.02
N MET A 4 -9.68 -1.00 7.45
CA MET A 4 -9.11 -2.35 7.49
C MET A 4 -9.94 -3.31 8.36
N ASP A 5 -10.57 -2.82 9.43
CA ASP A 5 -11.47 -3.64 10.26
C ASP A 5 -12.69 -4.15 9.48
N SER A 6 -13.19 -3.39 8.50
CA SER A 6 -14.25 -3.86 7.60
C SER A 6 -13.77 -5.03 6.75
N VAL A 7 -12.53 -4.96 6.26
CA VAL A 7 -11.89 -6.05 5.50
C VAL A 7 -11.70 -7.28 6.39
N LEU A 8 -11.22 -7.10 7.62
CA LEU A 8 -11.08 -8.19 8.60
C LEU A 8 -12.42 -8.89 8.86
N ALA A 9 -13.50 -8.13 9.08
CA ALA A 9 -14.83 -8.71 9.29
C ALA A 9 -15.35 -9.49 8.07
N ILE A 10 -15.02 -9.04 6.86
CA ILE A 10 -15.35 -9.76 5.62
C ILE A 10 -14.57 -11.07 5.53
N LEU A 11 -13.25 -11.04 5.79
CA LEU A 11 -12.40 -12.22 5.75
C LEU A 11 -12.81 -13.24 6.82
N ASP A 12 -13.10 -12.79 8.05
CA ASP A 12 -13.61 -13.65 9.13
C ASP A 12 -14.88 -14.38 8.71
N ALA A 13 -15.83 -13.67 8.06
CA ALA A 13 -17.07 -14.26 7.60
C ALA A 13 -16.84 -15.32 6.49
N LEU A 14 -15.91 -15.05 5.57
CA LEU A 14 -15.55 -16.00 4.51
C LEU A 14 -14.82 -17.25 5.05
N GLU A 15 -13.98 -17.07 6.08
CA GLU A 15 -13.19 -18.16 6.69
C GLU A 15 -14.00 -18.97 7.72
N SER A 16 -15.06 -18.41 8.30
CA SER A 16 -15.91 -19.11 9.30
C SER A 16 -16.95 -20.07 8.68
N GLY A 17 -17.03 -20.16 7.36
CA GLY A 17 -18.00 -21.02 6.66
C GLY A 17 -17.72 -22.52 6.80
N ALA A 18 -18.76 -23.37 6.66
CA ALA A 18 -18.70 -24.81 6.89
C ALA A 18 -17.70 -25.60 6.00
N ALA A 19 -17.21 -25.01 4.91
CA ALA A 19 -16.21 -25.60 4.02
C ALA A 19 -14.82 -24.92 4.12
N SER A 20 -14.65 -23.97 5.07
CA SER A 20 -13.47 -23.10 5.30
C SER A 20 -12.32 -23.35 4.31
N PRO A 21 -12.34 -22.74 3.12
CA PRO A 21 -11.25 -22.91 2.18
C PRO A 21 -9.96 -22.42 2.84
N GLY A 22 -8.86 -23.16 2.70
CA GLY A 22 -7.56 -22.65 3.10
C GLY A 22 -7.26 -21.31 2.42
N PRO A 23 -6.35 -20.48 2.97
CA PRO A 23 -6.15 -19.10 2.50
C PRO A 23 -5.84 -19.00 1.00
N ALA A 24 -5.13 -19.98 0.43
CA ALA A 24 -4.87 -20.04 -1.01
C ALA A 24 -6.14 -20.28 -1.85
N ALA A 25 -7.05 -21.13 -1.37
CA ALA A 25 -8.32 -21.40 -2.04
C ALA A 25 -9.29 -20.23 -1.91
N LEU A 26 -9.25 -19.51 -0.77
CA LEU A 26 -10.02 -18.28 -0.58
C LEU A 26 -9.53 -17.18 -1.54
N LEU A 27 -8.23 -16.94 -1.64
CA LEU A 27 -7.65 -15.96 -2.57
C LEU A 27 -7.98 -16.31 -4.02
N GLY A 28 -7.91 -17.59 -4.38
CA GLY A 28 -8.32 -18.06 -5.71
C GLY A 28 -9.80 -17.88 -6.04
N GLN A 29 -10.67 -17.59 -5.06
CA GLN A 29 -12.08 -17.26 -5.25
C GLN A 29 -12.36 -15.75 -5.22
N ILE A 30 -11.40 -14.95 -4.75
CA ILE A 30 -11.57 -13.51 -4.61
C ILE A 30 -11.29 -12.84 -5.97
N PRO A 31 -12.27 -12.14 -6.56
CA PRO A 31 -12.11 -11.58 -7.89
C PRO A 31 -11.13 -10.41 -7.93
N GLY A 32 -10.30 -10.33 -8.98
CA GLY A 32 -9.62 -9.09 -9.36
C GLY A 32 -8.38 -8.71 -8.54
N VAL A 33 -7.77 -9.64 -7.80
CA VAL A 33 -6.49 -9.41 -7.10
C VAL A 33 -5.36 -9.07 -8.10
N CYS A 34 -5.38 -9.66 -9.30
CA CYS A 34 -4.47 -9.37 -10.40
C CYS A 34 -5.18 -8.70 -11.58
N SER A 35 -4.84 -7.43 -11.85
CA SER A 35 -5.38 -6.70 -13.00
C SER A 35 -4.35 -6.49 -14.12
N THR A 36 -3.05 -6.53 -13.82
CA THR A 36 -1.96 -6.23 -14.75
C THR A 36 -1.48 -7.47 -15.51
N PRO A 37 -0.88 -7.31 -16.72
CA PRO A 37 -0.40 -8.43 -17.52
C PRO A 37 0.63 -9.33 -16.81
N GLY A 38 1.60 -8.77 -16.09
CA GLY A 38 2.60 -9.54 -15.35
C GLY A 38 1.99 -10.30 -14.18
N CYS A 39 1.11 -9.66 -13.41
CA CYS A 39 0.36 -10.29 -12.33
C CYS A 39 -0.43 -11.50 -12.84
N ARG A 40 -1.12 -11.38 -13.98
CA ARG A 40 -1.85 -12.49 -14.60
C ARG A 40 -0.92 -13.58 -15.16
N ALA A 41 0.25 -13.20 -15.66
CA ALA A 41 1.24 -14.18 -16.11
C ALA A 41 1.76 -15.03 -14.95
N VAL A 42 1.76 -14.52 -13.72
CA VAL A 42 2.24 -15.22 -12.52
C VAL A 42 1.11 -15.94 -11.78
N LEU A 43 0.05 -15.21 -11.40
CA LEU A 43 -1.04 -15.75 -10.60
C LEU A 43 -2.14 -16.40 -11.43
N GLY A 44 -2.18 -16.15 -12.74
CA GLY A 44 -3.22 -16.61 -13.65
C GLY A 44 -4.31 -15.55 -13.87
N GLU A 45 -5.20 -15.83 -14.82
CA GLU A 45 -6.38 -14.99 -15.00
C GLU A 45 -7.28 -15.05 -13.76
N PRO A 46 -7.80 -13.91 -13.28
CA PRO A 46 -8.74 -13.92 -12.18
C PRO A 46 -9.99 -14.72 -12.60
N PRO A 47 -10.60 -15.48 -11.69
CA PRO A 47 -11.87 -16.15 -11.98
C PRO A 47 -12.92 -15.10 -12.36
N GLU A 48 -13.91 -15.50 -13.16
CA GLU A 48 -15.09 -14.67 -13.37
C GLU A 48 -15.70 -14.27 -12.02
N PRO A 49 -16.30 -13.07 -11.91
CA PRO A 49 -16.94 -12.61 -10.68
C PRO A 49 -17.87 -13.71 -10.12
N PRO A 50 -17.57 -14.32 -8.96
CA PRO A 50 -18.50 -15.28 -8.41
C PRO A 50 -19.77 -14.55 -7.96
N ALA A 51 -20.89 -15.28 -7.89
CA ALA A 51 -22.07 -14.78 -7.20
C ALA A 51 -21.70 -14.40 -5.75
N ALA A 52 -22.43 -13.44 -5.17
CA ALA A 52 -22.19 -13.01 -3.80
C ALA A 52 -22.17 -14.22 -2.85
N PRO A 53 -21.09 -14.44 -2.08
CA PRO A 53 -21.01 -15.57 -1.16
C PRO A 53 -22.15 -15.48 -0.14
N PRO A 54 -22.83 -16.60 0.18
CA PRO A 54 -23.95 -16.59 1.14
C PRO A 54 -23.52 -16.16 2.55
N ALA A 55 -22.23 -16.27 2.86
CA ALA A 55 -21.65 -15.82 4.12
C ALA A 55 -21.56 -14.29 4.26
N LEU A 56 -21.70 -13.53 3.16
CA LEU A 56 -21.53 -12.08 3.15
C LEU A 56 -22.85 -11.35 2.91
N ALA A 57 -23.06 -10.27 3.65
CA ALA A 57 -24.12 -9.32 3.33
C ALA A 57 -23.84 -8.64 1.96
N PRO A 58 -24.88 -8.18 1.23
CA PRO A 58 -24.69 -7.50 -0.06
C PRO A 58 -23.71 -6.33 -0.02
N GLY A 59 -23.77 -5.51 1.03
CA GLY A 59 -22.84 -4.37 1.20
C GLY A 59 -21.39 -4.78 1.49
N GLN A 60 -21.17 -5.92 2.15
CA GLN A 60 -19.83 -6.46 2.38
C GLN A 60 -19.21 -6.96 1.08
N TRP A 61 -19.98 -7.69 0.27
CA TRP A 61 -19.55 -8.17 -1.03
C TRP A 61 -19.26 -7.02 -2.01
N GLN A 62 -20.13 -6.01 -2.02
CA GLN A 62 -19.92 -4.80 -2.81
C GLN A 62 -18.62 -4.10 -2.43
N LEU A 63 -18.40 -3.84 -1.14
CA LEU A 63 -17.18 -3.18 -0.65
C LEU A 63 -15.93 -3.96 -1.07
N LEU A 64 -15.90 -5.29 -0.87
CA LEU A 64 -14.77 -6.12 -1.25
C LEU A 64 -14.48 -6.01 -2.76
N THR A 65 -15.52 -6.10 -3.59
CA THR A 65 -15.38 -6.02 -5.05
C THR A 65 -14.84 -4.66 -5.50
N GLU A 66 -15.33 -3.58 -4.91
CA GLU A 66 -14.84 -2.22 -5.20
C GLU A 66 -13.38 -2.03 -4.79
N LEU A 67 -12.97 -2.61 -3.66
CA LEU A 67 -11.59 -2.51 -3.17
C LEU A 67 -10.58 -3.25 -4.07
N LEU A 68 -11.01 -4.34 -4.69
CA LEU A 68 -10.14 -5.18 -5.51
C LEU A 68 -10.13 -4.76 -6.98
N ARG A 69 -11.26 -4.28 -7.50
CA ARG A 69 -11.36 -3.76 -8.87
C ARG A 69 -11.16 -2.25 -8.91
N ALA A 70 -10.09 -1.79 -8.27
CA ALA A 70 -9.72 -0.39 -8.37
C ALA A 70 -9.55 0.01 -9.84
N HIS A 71 -10.08 1.17 -10.21
CA HIS A 71 -10.01 1.64 -11.60
C HIS A 71 -8.53 1.90 -11.97
N PRO A 72 -8.04 1.47 -13.15
CA PRO A 72 -6.63 1.71 -13.52
C PRO A 72 -6.17 3.17 -13.50
N ALA A 73 -7.10 4.12 -13.66
CA ALA A 73 -6.85 5.56 -13.62
C ALA A 73 -7.01 6.17 -12.22
N ALA A 74 -7.54 5.41 -11.27
CA ALA A 74 -7.76 5.81 -9.88
C ALA A 74 -7.52 4.60 -8.94
N PRO A 75 -6.29 4.01 -8.97
CA PRO A 75 -6.01 2.78 -8.24
C PRO A 75 -6.06 2.97 -6.71
N GLU A 76 -5.95 4.21 -6.23
CA GLU A 76 -6.13 4.58 -4.82
C GLU A 76 -7.55 4.34 -4.29
N ARG A 77 -8.56 4.23 -5.17
CA ARG A 77 -9.94 3.90 -4.75
C ARG A 77 -10.05 2.48 -4.17
N GLY A 78 -9.09 1.62 -4.48
CA GLY A 78 -8.96 0.28 -3.89
C GLY A 78 -8.41 0.28 -2.46
N ALA A 79 -8.26 1.45 -1.83
CA ALA A 79 -7.60 1.57 -0.55
C ALA A 79 -8.54 1.59 0.65
N VAL A 80 -7.97 1.25 1.80
CA VAL A 80 -8.60 1.36 3.12
C VAL A 80 -7.67 2.11 4.08
N LEU A 81 -8.26 2.75 5.08
CA LEU A 81 -7.53 3.29 6.23
C LEU A 81 -7.18 2.16 7.20
N ALA A 82 -5.90 2.01 7.50
CA ALA A 82 -5.41 1.06 8.50
C ALA A 82 -5.30 1.70 9.90
N PRO A 83 -5.32 0.90 10.98
CA PRO A 83 -5.27 1.40 12.36
C PRO A 83 -4.03 2.21 12.74
N ASP A 84 -2.93 2.06 11.99
CA ASP A 84 -1.70 2.85 12.16
C ASP A 84 -1.71 4.18 11.39
N GLY A 85 -2.82 4.52 10.73
CA GLY A 85 -3.01 5.77 10.01
C GLY A 85 -2.53 5.75 8.56
N SER A 86 -2.01 4.62 8.10
CA SER A 86 -1.66 4.45 6.68
C SER A 86 -2.90 4.17 5.83
N THR A 87 -2.84 4.61 4.57
CA THR A 87 -3.81 4.22 3.55
C THR A 87 -3.20 3.08 2.72
N VAL A 88 -3.91 1.96 2.59
CA VAL A 88 -3.38 0.72 2.03
C VAL A 88 -4.29 0.22 0.91
N ALA A 89 -3.76 0.07 -0.31
CA ALA A 89 -4.49 -0.55 -1.42
C ALA A 89 -4.59 -2.07 -1.23
N LEU A 90 -5.82 -2.60 -1.32
CA LEU A 90 -6.09 -4.01 -1.00
C LEU A 90 -5.61 -4.98 -2.09
N ALA A 91 -5.73 -4.62 -3.36
CA ALA A 91 -5.33 -5.50 -4.47
C ALA A 91 -3.85 -5.91 -4.43
N PRO A 92 -2.85 -5.00 -4.40
CA PRO A 92 -1.44 -5.39 -4.34
C PRO A 92 -1.08 -6.10 -3.02
N LEU A 93 -1.78 -5.80 -1.92
CA LEU A 93 -1.64 -6.50 -0.65
C LEU A 93 -2.01 -7.98 -0.78
N LEU A 94 -3.20 -8.28 -1.30
CA LEU A 94 -3.66 -9.66 -1.47
C LEU A 94 -2.87 -10.40 -2.55
N ALA A 95 -2.42 -9.71 -3.61
CA ALA A 95 -1.58 -10.31 -4.65
C ALA A 95 -0.26 -10.82 -4.08
N GLY A 96 0.38 -10.04 -3.20
CA GLY A 96 1.61 -10.46 -2.53
C GLY A 96 1.40 -11.62 -1.58
N ILE A 97 0.30 -11.62 -0.83
CA ILE A 97 -0.09 -12.74 0.04
C ILE A 97 -0.26 -14.03 -0.78
N GLU A 98 -0.99 -13.97 -1.91
CA GLU A 98 -1.19 -15.14 -2.77
C GLU A 98 0.12 -15.63 -3.40
N ALA A 99 0.93 -14.72 -3.94
CA ALA A 99 2.23 -15.06 -4.54
C ALA A 99 3.16 -15.70 -3.51
N GLY A 100 3.17 -15.18 -2.28
CA GLY A 100 3.95 -15.73 -1.17
C GLY A 100 3.51 -17.14 -0.78
N LEU A 101 2.21 -17.37 -0.58
CA LEU A 101 1.65 -18.69 -0.30
C LEU A 101 2.06 -19.71 -1.36
N ARG A 102 1.85 -19.38 -2.64
CA ARG A 102 2.13 -20.29 -3.75
C ARG A 102 3.63 -20.51 -3.95
N SER A 103 4.47 -19.51 -3.68
CA SER A 103 5.93 -19.66 -3.68
C SER A 103 6.42 -20.60 -2.57
N GLY A 104 5.71 -20.64 -1.43
CA GLY A 104 5.96 -21.59 -0.33
C GLY A 104 5.43 -23.00 -0.58
N GLY A 105 4.84 -23.27 -1.74
CA GLY A 105 4.22 -24.56 -2.06
C GLY A 105 2.79 -24.74 -1.54
N PHE A 106 2.17 -23.67 -1.02
CA PHE A 106 0.80 -23.69 -0.52
C PHE A 106 -0.17 -23.19 -1.61
N GLY A 107 -0.68 -24.12 -2.41
CA GLY A 107 -1.64 -23.83 -3.49
C GLY A 107 -1.17 -24.31 -4.85
N ARG A 108 -1.70 -23.70 -5.92
CA ARG A 108 -1.31 -24.05 -7.30
C ARG A 108 0.14 -23.59 -7.56
N PRO A 109 0.99 -24.42 -8.18
CA PRO A 109 2.34 -24.02 -8.56
C PRO A 109 2.36 -22.73 -9.38
N LEU A 110 3.37 -21.91 -9.16
CA LEU A 110 3.62 -20.72 -9.96
C LEU A 110 4.35 -21.11 -11.26
N PRO A 111 4.07 -20.43 -12.37
CA PRO A 111 4.79 -20.65 -13.61
C PRO A 111 6.25 -20.19 -13.49
N ALA A 112 7.14 -20.82 -14.24
CA ALA A 112 8.47 -20.29 -14.45
C ALA A 112 8.38 -19.04 -15.35
N LEU A 113 9.03 -17.96 -14.93
CA LEU A 113 9.11 -16.72 -15.70
C LEU A 113 10.37 -16.72 -16.56
N GLU A 114 10.24 -16.22 -17.79
CA GLU A 114 11.35 -16.04 -18.72
C GLU A 114 11.38 -14.58 -19.20
N PRO A 115 12.44 -13.81 -18.88
CA PRO A 115 13.56 -14.16 -18.01
C PRO A 115 13.15 -14.42 -16.54
N PRO A 116 13.97 -15.13 -15.75
CA PRO A 116 13.69 -15.39 -14.34
C PRO A 116 13.49 -14.12 -13.53
N ALA A 117 12.38 -14.07 -12.78
CA ALA A 117 12.05 -13.02 -11.82
C ALA A 117 11.42 -13.66 -10.57
N ASP A 118 11.57 -13.01 -9.42
CA ASP A 118 10.91 -13.43 -8.18
C ASP A 118 9.39 -13.20 -8.30
N PRO A 119 8.55 -14.25 -8.26
CA PRO A 119 7.11 -14.09 -8.43
C PRO A 119 6.46 -13.17 -7.40
N LEU A 120 6.94 -13.17 -6.15
CA LEU A 120 6.41 -12.32 -5.09
C LEU A 120 6.67 -10.85 -5.41
N LEU A 121 7.91 -10.51 -5.79
CA LEU A 121 8.27 -9.12 -6.10
C LEU A 121 7.72 -8.69 -7.46
N ALA A 122 7.63 -9.61 -8.42
CA ALA A 122 7.12 -9.36 -9.77
C ALA A 122 5.72 -8.78 -9.76
N VAL A 123 4.78 -9.46 -9.07
CA VAL A 123 3.36 -9.09 -9.09
C VAL A 123 3.00 -7.94 -8.15
N THR A 124 3.80 -7.71 -7.12
CA THR A 124 3.49 -6.72 -6.08
C THR A 124 4.06 -5.36 -6.39
N VAL A 125 5.37 -5.29 -6.67
CA VAL A 125 6.11 -4.02 -6.66
C VAL A 125 6.90 -3.81 -7.94
N ALA A 126 7.53 -4.85 -8.51
CA ALA A 126 8.43 -4.69 -9.64
C ALA A 126 7.70 -4.35 -10.96
N GLU A 127 6.57 -5.01 -11.28
CA GLU A 127 5.76 -4.64 -12.45
C GLU A 127 5.19 -3.21 -12.34
N PRO A 128 4.50 -2.83 -11.24
CA PRO A 128 3.98 -1.48 -11.09
C PRO A 128 5.07 -0.41 -11.19
N LEU A 129 6.24 -0.64 -10.59
CA LEU A 129 7.36 0.30 -10.68
C LEU A 129 7.94 0.40 -12.09
N GLY A 130 8.23 -0.74 -12.72
CA GLY A 130 8.81 -0.76 -14.06
C GLY A 130 7.91 -0.07 -15.09
N THR A 131 6.62 -0.40 -15.06
CA THR A 131 5.64 0.20 -15.98
C THR A 131 5.38 1.68 -15.69
N SER A 132 5.27 2.08 -14.42
CA SER A 132 5.06 3.48 -14.04
C SER A 132 6.23 4.37 -14.49
N PHE A 133 7.47 3.95 -14.23
CA PHE A 133 8.64 4.73 -14.62
C PHE A 133 8.89 4.75 -16.12
N LEU A 134 8.55 3.68 -16.86
CA LEU A 134 8.55 3.70 -18.33
C LEU A 134 7.54 4.71 -18.88
N LEU A 135 6.32 4.76 -18.33
CA LEU A 135 5.30 5.73 -18.74
C LEU A 135 5.75 7.16 -18.45
N ALA A 136 6.28 7.41 -17.26
CA ALA A 136 6.79 8.72 -16.86
C ALA A 136 8.00 9.18 -17.70
N GLN A 137 8.76 8.24 -18.28
CA GLN A 137 9.87 8.57 -19.18
C GLN A 137 9.41 8.91 -20.61
N ARG A 138 8.30 8.34 -21.07
CA ARG A 138 7.81 8.45 -22.46
C ARG A 138 6.82 9.60 -22.70
N GLY A 139 6.16 10.11 -21.65
CA GLY A 139 5.13 11.15 -21.80
C GLY A 139 5.70 12.55 -22.01
N ASP A 140 5.18 13.27 -23.01
CA ASP A 140 5.44 14.71 -23.25
C ASP A 140 5.05 15.62 -22.06
N SER A 141 4.25 15.11 -21.11
CA SER A 141 3.68 15.85 -19.98
C SER A 141 4.35 15.62 -18.61
N GLY A 142 5.36 14.74 -18.49
CA GLY A 142 6.20 14.63 -17.28
C GLY A 142 5.46 14.36 -15.96
N GLY A 143 4.38 13.56 -15.96
CA GLY A 143 3.63 13.20 -14.76
C GLY A 143 4.46 12.41 -13.73
N PRO A 144 4.10 12.46 -12.42
CA PRO A 144 4.84 11.74 -11.38
C PRO A 144 4.75 10.22 -11.59
N ALA A 145 5.84 9.49 -11.33
CA ALA A 145 5.86 8.02 -11.35
C ALA A 145 5.44 7.39 -10.02
N LEU A 146 5.55 8.14 -8.92
CA LEU A 146 5.25 7.71 -7.56
C LEU A 146 4.44 8.76 -6.82
N GLY A 147 3.56 8.30 -5.93
CA GLY A 147 2.68 9.16 -5.15
C GLY A 147 1.60 9.81 -6.01
N PRO A 148 0.93 10.85 -5.53
CA PRO A 148 1.01 11.40 -4.19
C PRO A 148 0.30 10.51 -3.16
N GLY A 149 0.36 10.95 -1.92
CA GLY A 149 -0.60 10.58 -0.88
C GLY A 149 -1.90 11.36 -1.03
N GLY A 150 -2.70 11.34 0.01
CA GLY A 150 -4.06 11.85 -0.01
C GLY A 150 -4.71 11.86 1.36
N CYS A 151 -5.97 12.27 1.35
CA CYS A 151 -6.78 12.51 2.53
C CYS A 151 -8.05 11.68 2.48
N TRP A 152 -8.41 11.07 3.61
CA TRP A 152 -9.76 10.59 3.82
C TRP A 152 -10.68 11.75 4.18
N ASP A 153 -11.94 11.67 3.76
CA ASP A 153 -13.01 12.58 4.15
C ASP A 153 -13.29 12.56 5.66
N ASP A 154 -13.24 11.37 6.26
CA ASP A 154 -13.37 11.18 7.70
C ASP A 154 -12.43 10.06 8.20
N ALA A 155 -11.69 10.32 9.27
CA ALA A 155 -10.72 9.35 9.82
C ALA A 155 -11.36 8.24 10.67
N GLU A 156 -12.58 8.44 11.17
CA GLU A 156 -13.33 7.44 11.95
C GLU A 156 -14.27 6.61 11.06
N ASN A 157 -14.82 7.21 10.00
CA ASN A 157 -15.72 6.58 9.05
C ASN A 157 -15.35 6.88 7.58
N PRO A 158 -14.14 6.49 7.12
CA PRO A 158 -13.63 6.82 5.79
C PRO A 158 -14.51 6.27 4.68
N GLN A 159 -14.92 7.13 3.74
CA GLN A 159 -15.65 6.74 2.53
C GLN A 159 -14.89 7.12 1.26
N ASN A 160 -14.34 8.33 1.24
CA ASN A 160 -13.73 8.92 0.05
C ASN A 160 -12.27 9.28 0.32
N TYR A 161 -11.38 8.80 -0.55
CA TYR A 161 -9.97 9.15 -0.52
C TYR A 161 -9.66 10.10 -1.68
N THR A 162 -9.08 11.26 -1.37
CA THR A 162 -8.74 12.30 -2.35
C THR A 162 -7.24 12.52 -2.37
N LEU A 163 -6.64 12.47 -3.56
CA LEU A 163 -5.21 12.73 -3.74
C LEU A 163 -4.86 14.21 -3.49
N GLU A 164 -3.72 14.46 -2.84
CA GLU A 164 -3.21 15.82 -2.59
C GLU A 164 -2.42 16.40 -3.77
N GLY A 165 -2.29 15.66 -4.87
CA GLY A 165 -1.56 16.08 -6.07
C GLY A 165 -1.99 15.31 -7.32
N PRO A 166 -1.28 15.50 -8.44
CA PRO A 166 -1.57 14.83 -9.70
C PRO A 166 -1.50 13.31 -9.55
N PRO A 167 -2.45 12.54 -10.14
CA PRO A 167 -2.42 11.08 -10.05
C PRO A 167 -1.17 10.49 -10.70
N SER A 168 -0.70 9.36 -10.18
CA SER A 168 0.29 8.50 -10.83
C SER A 168 -0.22 7.06 -10.91
N PRO A 169 0.44 6.19 -11.71
CA PRO A 169 0.15 4.77 -11.70
C PRO A 169 0.42 4.09 -10.34
N VAL A 170 1.30 4.66 -9.50
CA VAL A 170 1.68 4.11 -8.19
C VAL A 170 1.54 5.18 -7.11
N PRO A 171 0.30 5.55 -6.72
CA PRO A 171 0.07 6.44 -5.59
C PRO A 171 0.54 5.81 -4.28
N ASP A 172 0.70 6.61 -3.23
CA ASP A 172 1.27 6.14 -1.96
C ASP A 172 0.50 4.92 -1.41
N ALA A 173 -0.83 4.90 -1.58
CA ALA A 173 -1.68 3.78 -1.15
C ALA A 173 -1.33 2.44 -1.83
N VAL A 174 -1.00 2.49 -3.13
CA VAL A 174 -0.59 1.31 -3.92
C VAL A 174 0.79 0.85 -3.50
N ALA A 175 1.74 1.79 -3.36
CA ALA A 175 3.08 1.48 -2.88
C ALA A 175 3.03 0.81 -1.49
N ILE A 176 2.23 1.36 -0.58
CA ILE A 176 2.05 0.84 0.77
C ILE A 176 1.41 -0.56 0.76
N GLY A 177 0.36 -0.77 -0.05
CA GLY A 177 -0.26 -2.09 -0.21
C GLY A 177 0.70 -3.13 -0.78
N ALA A 178 1.53 -2.74 -1.76
CA ALA A 178 2.56 -3.60 -2.33
C ALA A 178 3.63 -3.98 -1.30
N MET A 179 4.11 -3.03 -0.49
CA MET A 179 5.09 -3.31 0.57
C MET A 179 4.54 -4.31 1.58
N ASP A 180 3.31 -4.09 2.05
CA ASP A 180 2.65 -4.98 2.99
C ASP A 180 2.41 -6.37 2.37
N GLY A 181 2.02 -6.43 1.09
CA GLY A 181 1.89 -7.66 0.33
C GLY A 181 3.19 -8.48 0.25
N VAL A 182 4.33 -7.83 0.05
CA VAL A 182 5.66 -8.48 0.08
C VAL A 182 5.99 -9.00 1.48
N VAL A 183 5.81 -8.18 2.51
CA VAL A 183 6.12 -8.55 3.91
C VAL A 183 5.27 -9.74 4.35
N LEU A 184 3.97 -9.71 4.08
CA LEU A 184 3.04 -10.77 4.47
C LEU A 184 3.15 -12.00 3.57
N GLY A 185 3.39 -11.83 2.28
CA GLY A 185 3.67 -12.93 1.36
C GLY A 185 4.91 -13.72 1.76
N ALA A 186 6.01 -13.02 2.08
CA ALA A 186 7.24 -13.66 2.56
C ALA A 186 7.03 -14.43 3.88
N ARG A 187 6.11 -13.98 4.73
CA ARG A 187 5.70 -14.70 5.94
C ARG A 187 4.93 -15.97 5.60
N LEU A 188 3.91 -15.88 4.75
CA LEU A 188 3.08 -17.02 4.38
C LEU A 188 3.82 -18.08 3.55
N ALA A 189 4.88 -17.69 2.84
CA ALA A 189 5.77 -18.64 2.16
C ALA A 189 6.40 -19.66 3.12
N ARG A 190 6.48 -19.36 4.44
CA ARG A 190 7.04 -20.25 5.47
C ARG A 190 5.98 -21.11 6.17
N GLY A 191 4.70 -20.76 6.02
CA GLY A 191 3.61 -21.45 6.68
C GLY A 191 2.28 -20.71 6.48
N PRO A 192 1.22 -21.39 6.01
CA PRO A 192 -0.07 -20.76 5.77
C PRO A 192 -0.74 -20.40 7.10
N LEU A 193 -1.43 -19.25 7.11
CA LEU A 193 -2.30 -18.81 8.19
C LEU A 193 -3.61 -18.32 7.59
N PRO A 194 -4.74 -18.40 8.32
CA PRO A 194 -5.97 -17.71 7.94
C PRO A 194 -5.67 -16.23 7.67
N LEU A 195 -6.26 -15.67 6.62
CA LEU A 195 -6.05 -14.29 6.20
C LEU A 195 -6.52 -13.30 7.26
N ALA A 196 -7.66 -13.55 7.90
CA ALA A 196 -8.15 -12.69 8.97
C ALA A 196 -7.19 -12.71 10.17
N GLU A 197 -6.64 -13.88 10.52
CA GLU A 197 -5.62 -14.00 11.58
C GLU A 197 -4.34 -13.23 11.22
N LEU A 198 -3.84 -13.41 9.99
CA LEU A 198 -2.65 -12.74 9.50
C LEU A 198 -2.78 -11.22 9.53
N LEU A 199 -3.85 -10.69 8.95
CA LEU A 199 -4.09 -9.26 8.85
C LEU A 199 -4.38 -8.65 10.24
N ARG A 200 -5.12 -9.36 11.10
CA ARG A 200 -5.36 -8.93 12.49
C ARG A 200 -4.07 -8.88 13.28
N GLY A 201 -3.17 -9.84 13.08
CA GLY A 201 -1.84 -9.84 13.72
C GLY A 201 -0.93 -8.74 13.20
N TYR A 202 -1.09 -8.31 11.94
CA TYR A 202 -0.22 -7.31 11.31
C TYR A 202 -0.68 -5.86 11.53
N TYR A 203 -1.97 -5.60 11.34
CA TYR A 203 -2.56 -4.26 11.49
C TYR A 203 -3.16 -4.02 12.88
N GLY A 204 -3.48 -5.08 13.62
CA GLY A 204 -4.07 -4.99 14.95
C GLY A 204 -3.04 -4.62 16.03
N SER A 205 -3.56 -4.09 17.13
CA SER A 205 -2.78 -3.69 18.30
C SER A 205 -2.80 -4.72 19.44
N GLY A 206 -3.37 -5.92 19.20
CA GLY A 206 -3.54 -6.97 20.21
C GLY A 206 -2.24 -7.68 20.59
N ASN A 207 -1.90 -7.66 21.89
CA ASN A 207 -0.89 -8.43 22.64
C ASN A 207 0.50 -8.75 22.02
N GLY A 208 0.92 -8.11 20.92
CA GLY A 208 2.20 -8.37 20.24
C GLY A 208 3.29 -7.30 20.44
N SER A 209 4.16 -7.53 21.43
CA SER A 209 5.49 -6.93 21.69
C SER A 209 5.60 -5.44 22.14
N HIS A 210 6.06 -5.30 23.40
CA HIS A 210 6.75 -4.19 24.10
C HIS A 210 6.36 -2.70 23.97
N ARG A 211 5.61 -2.21 22.97
CA ARG A 211 5.39 -0.74 22.80
C ARG A 211 4.00 -0.28 22.33
N GLY A 212 3.05 -1.18 22.10
CA GLY A 212 1.66 -0.80 21.75
C GLY A 212 1.49 -0.19 20.35
N ARG A 213 2.37 -0.52 19.40
CA ARG A 213 2.24 -0.20 17.97
C ARG A 213 2.05 -1.49 17.17
N PRO A 214 1.19 -1.51 16.14
CA PRO A 214 1.00 -2.69 15.29
C PRO A 214 2.27 -3.00 14.49
N PRO A 215 2.55 -4.28 14.14
CA PRO A 215 3.66 -4.65 13.27
C PRO A 215 3.73 -3.86 11.95
N SER A 216 2.58 -3.47 11.39
CA SER A 216 2.50 -2.62 10.19
C SER A 216 3.23 -1.28 10.33
N SER A 217 3.46 -0.78 11.54
CA SER A 217 4.29 0.42 11.77
C SER A 217 5.77 0.23 11.42
N TYR A 218 6.23 -1.01 11.24
CA TYR A 218 7.61 -1.36 10.89
C TYR A 218 7.77 -1.78 9.42
N ARG A 219 6.71 -1.67 8.60
CA ARG A 219 6.70 -2.12 7.20
C ARG A 219 7.88 -1.65 6.37
N ARG A 220 8.36 -0.42 6.59
CA ARG A 220 9.48 0.17 5.83
C ARG A 220 10.77 -0.61 6.04
N ARG A 221 11.10 -0.88 7.30
CA ARG A 221 12.24 -1.72 7.70
C ARG A 221 12.09 -3.13 7.16
N ASP A 222 10.91 -3.73 7.37
CA ASP A 222 10.68 -5.14 7.06
C ASP A 222 10.66 -5.40 5.54
N PHE A 223 10.05 -4.50 4.77
CA PHE A 223 10.14 -4.50 3.31
C PHE A 223 11.58 -4.28 2.86
N GLY A 224 12.30 -3.29 3.40
CA GLY A 224 13.69 -3.01 3.01
C GLY A 224 14.63 -4.20 3.23
N ALA A 225 14.39 -5.01 4.26
CA ALA A 225 15.14 -6.24 4.50
C ALA A 225 14.85 -7.34 3.47
N LEU A 226 13.65 -7.35 2.87
CA LEU A 226 13.24 -8.33 1.86
C LEU A 226 13.60 -7.87 0.43
N ALA A 227 13.45 -6.58 0.14
CA ALA A 227 13.48 -5.99 -1.18
C ALA A 227 14.30 -4.68 -1.21
N GLY A 228 15.52 -4.73 -0.67
CA GLY A 228 16.45 -3.60 -0.71
C GLY A 228 16.75 -3.13 -2.15
N PRO A 229 17.32 -1.91 -2.31
CA PRO A 229 17.40 -1.22 -3.60
C PRO A 229 18.07 -2.04 -4.71
N GLU A 230 19.16 -2.76 -4.40
CA GLU A 230 19.85 -3.58 -5.40
C GLU A 230 18.99 -4.76 -5.88
N ARG A 231 18.25 -5.40 -4.98
CA ARG A 231 17.33 -6.49 -5.33
C ARG A 231 16.17 -5.93 -6.13
N LEU A 232 15.59 -4.81 -5.69
CA LEU A 232 14.48 -4.17 -6.37
C LEU A 232 14.84 -3.73 -7.80
N GLU A 233 16.05 -3.17 -8.01
CA GLU A 233 16.57 -2.84 -9.34
C GLU A 233 16.61 -4.08 -10.24
N LYS A 234 17.15 -5.20 -9.75
CA LYS A 234 17.21 -6.45 -10.51
C LYS A 234 15.83 -6.97 -10.88
N GLU A 235 14.90 -7.00 -9.94
CA GLU A 235 13.54 -7.51 -10.20
C GLU A 235 12.75 -6.60 -11.14
N VAL A 236 12.88 -5.27 -11.02
CA VAL A 236 12.24 -4.34 -11.97
C VAL A 236 12.77 -4.60 -13.39
N ALA A 237 14.09 -4.75 -13.55
CA ALA A 237 14.67 -5.05 -14.86
C ALA A 237 14.20 -6.41 -15.42
N ALA A 238 14.18 -7.45 -14.58
CA ALA A 238 13.76 -8.79 -14.95
C ALA A 238 12.29 -8.81 -15.41
N VAL A 239 11.40 -8.17 -14.64
CA VAL A 239 9.97 -8.10 -14.95
C VAL A 239 9.69 -7.31 -16.21
N LEU A 240 10.42 -6.21 -16.47
CA LEU A 240 10.33 -5.53 -17.76
C LEU A 240 10.75 -6.43 -18.93
N GLY A 241 11.72 -7.33 -18.71
CA GLY A 241 12.05 -8.41 -19.63
C GLY A 241 10.88 -9.37 -19.86
N VAL A 242 10.21 -9.81 -18.78
CA VAL A 242 9.03 -10.69 -18.87
C VAL A 242 7.91 -10.03 -19.65
N LEU A 243 7.58 -8.77 -19.34
CA LEU A 243 6.53 -8.03 -20.03
C LEU A 243 6.83 -7.86 -21.54
N ARG A 244 8.10 -7.79 -21.95
CA ARG A 244 8.46 -7.76 -23.38
C ARG A 244 8.18 -9.09 -24.09
N ALA A 245 8.19 -10.21 -23.37
CA ALA A 245 7.88 -11.53 -23.91
C ALA A 245 6.36 -11.82 -23.92
N LEU A 246 5.58 -11.16 -23.07
CA LEU A 246 4.13 -11.38 -22.96
C LEU A 246 3.35 -10.77 -24.14
N PRO A 247 2.42 -11.51 -24.79
CA PRO A 247 1.64 -11.00 -25.93
C PRO A 247 0.92 -9.66 -25.70
N PRO A 248 0.28 -9.39 -24.55
CA PRO A 248 -0.43 -8.12 -24.32
C PRO A 248 0.47 -6.87 -24.30
N THR A 249 1.76 -7.05 -24.00
CA THR A 249 2.72 -5.95 -23.75
C THR A 249 3.91 -5.96 -24.72
N ARG A 250 4.07 -7.03 -25.51
CA ARG A 250 5.18 -7.23 -26.44
C ARG A 250 5.36 -6.07 -27.41
N GLU A 251 4.30 -5.66 -28.10
CA GLU A 251 4.40 -4.57 -29.09
C GLU A 251 4.65 -3.20 -28.41
N LEU A 252 4.04 -2.95 -27.24
CA LEU A 252 4.22 -1.70 -26.49
C LEU A 252 5.65 -1.50 -25.97
N LEU A 253 6.36 -2.60 -25.70
CA LEU A 253 7.70 -2.62 -25.12
C LEU A 253 8.79 -3.04 -26.12
N ARG A 254 8.42 -3.25 -27.40
CA ARG A 254 9.33 -3.72 -28.45
C ARG A 254 10.58 -2.85 -28.59
N ASP A 255 10.36 -1.53 -28.59
CA ASP A 255 11.41 -0.53 -28.82
C ASP A 255 12.17 -0.15 -27.53
N VAL A 256 11.79 -0.69 -26.36
CA VAL A 256 12.52 -0.42 -25.11
C VAL A 256 13.88 -1.11 -25.16
N GLY A 257 14.96 -0.34 -25.24
CA GLY A 257 16.32 -0.89 -25.25
C GLY A 257 16.73 -1.49 -23.90
N THR A 258 17.72 -2.40 -23.89
CA THR A 258 18.27 -2.95 -22.63
C THR A 258 18.88 -1.86 -21.73
N LYS A 259 19.50 -0.84 -22.34
CA LYS A 259 20.01 0.34 -21.62
C LYS A 259 18.88 1.16 -20.99
N GLU A 260 17.75 1.28 -21.66
CA GLU A 260 16.57 1.99 -21.15
C GLU A 260 15.95 1.22 -19.97
N VAL A 261 15.79 -0.11 -20.10
CA VAL A 261 15.36 -0.98 -18.98
C VAL A 261 16.26 -0.78 -17.75
N ALA A 262 17.58 -0.81 -17.93
CA ALA A 262 18.52 -0.63 -16.82
C ALA A 262 18.43 0.76 -16.20
N ALA A 263 18.24 1.81 -17.01
CA ALA A 263 18.06 3.18 -16.51
C ALA A 263 16.76 3.34 -15.72
N VAL A 264 15.65 2.79 -16.23
CA VAL A 264 14.35 2.76 -15.56
C VAL A 264 14.45 2.02 -14.24
N ALA A 265 15.01 0.81 -14.24
CA ALA A 265 15.09 -0.02 -13.05
C ALA A 265 15.90 0.66 -11.93
N ARG A 266 17.05 1.24 -12.28
CA ARG A 266 17.89 2.00 -11.34
C ARG A 266 17.16 3.21 -10.77
N ARG A 267 16.46 3.97 -11.63
CA ARG A 267 15.71 5.16 -11.21
C ARG A 267 14.53 4.77 -10.30
N ALA A 268 13.75 3.77 -10.71
CA ALA A 268 12.58 3.29 -9.99
C ALA A 268 12.97 2.76 -8.60
N SER A 269 14.01 1.92 -8.53
CA SER A 269 14.51 1.39 -7.26
C SER A 269 14.98 2.49 -6.31
N ARG A 270 15.79 3.44 -6.81
CA ARG A 270 16.32 4.54 -5.99
C ARG A 270 15.19 5.43 -5.46
N GLU A 271 14.35 5.97 -6.33
CA GLU A 271 13.27 6.88 -5.92
C GLU A 271 12.24 6.20 -5.01
N PHE A 272 11.95 4.92 -5.24
CA PHE A 272 11.08 4.14 -4.36
C PHE A 272 11.70 3.92 -2.98
N SER A 273 12.99 3.55 -2.94
CA SER A 273 13.70 3.30 -1.68
C SER A 273 13.82 4.57 -0.85
N GLU A 274 14.23 5.69 -1.46
CA GLU A 274 14.30 6.99 -0.80
C GLU A 274 12.94 7.38 -0.19
N ARG A 275 11.85 7.27 -0.96
CA ARG A 275 10.50 7.71 -0.52
C ARG A 275 9.83 6.76 0.47
N TYR A 276 9.92 5.46 0.26
CA TYR A 276 9.10 4.46 0.99
C TYR A 276 9.88 3.61 1.98
N VAL A 277 11.20 3.52 1.88
CA VAL A 277 12.05 2.73 2.78
C VAL A 277 12.83 3.62 3.74
N GLU A 278 13.49 4.66 3.22
CA GLU A 278 14.40 5.52 3.99
C GLU A 278 13.68 6.66 4.71
N CYS A 279 12.87 7.43 3.98
CA CYS A 279 12.15 8.56 4.57
C CYS A 279 11.03 8.06 5.51
N PRO A 280 10.80 8.69 6.67
CA PRO A 280 9.63 8.38 7.49
C PRO A 280 8.35 8.88 6.83
N LEU A 281 7.22 8.21 7.11
CA LEU A 281 5.90 8.70 6.68
C LEU A 281 5.53 9.97 7.45
N VAL A 282 5.31 11.07 6.74
CA VAL A 282 4.69 12.28 7.30
C VAL A 282 3.18 12.16 7.15
N VAL A 283 2.44 12.23 8.25
CA VAL A 283 0.98 12.22 8.24
C VAL A 283 0.48 13.64 7.92
N PRO A 284 -0.21 13.86 6.79
CA PRO A 284 -0.63 15.21 6.39
C PRO A 284 -1.73 15.76 7.30
N ARG A 285 -1.88 17.10 7.28
CA ARG A 285 -2.83 17.86 8.10
C ARG A 285 -4.26 17.33 8.04
N CYS A 286 -4.72 17.02 6.83
CA CYS A 286 -6.06 16.51 6.60
C CYS A 286 -6.32 15.18 7.32
N MET A 287 -5.33 14.28 7.37
CA MET A 287 -5.48 12.94 7.94
C MET A 287 -5.71 12.97 9.46
N TRP A 288 -5.16 13.96 10.16
CA TRP A 288 -5.41 14.13 11.59
C TRP A 288 -6.49 15.17 11.91
N GLY A 289 -7.20 15.69 10.89
CA GLY A 289 -8.30 16.63 11.06
C GLY A 289 -7.86 18.00 11.56
N ALA A 290 -6.72 18.48 11.05
CA ALA A 290 -6.22 19.82 11.36
C ALA A 290 -7.23 20.89 10.93
N ARG A 291 -7.43 21.89 11.78
CA ARG A 291 -8.07 23.14 11.37
C ARG A 291 -7.17 23.91 10.39
N PRO A 292 -7.73 24.76 9.53
CA PRO A 292 -6.93 25.66 8.70
C PRO A 292 -6.05 26.60 9.54
N TYR A 293 -4.95 27.04 8.94
CA TYR A 293 -4.16 28.16 9.44
C TYR A 293 -5.02 29.44 9.47
N ARG A 294 -4.88 30.30 10.49
CA ARG A 294 -5.56 31.61 10.55
C ARG A 294 -4.69 32.69 9.92
N GLY A 295 -5.16 33.32 8.85
CA GLY A 295 -4.38 34.33 8.12
C GLY A 295 -3.48 33.71 7.05
N THR A 296 -2.29 34.29 6.84
CA THR A 296 -1.36 33.87 5.78
C THR A 296 -0.04 33.39 6.40
N PRO A 297 0.37 32.13 6.18
CA PRO A 297 1.62 31.62 6.74
C PRO A 297 2.83 32.31 6.10
N ALA A 298 3.83 32.63 6.90
CA ALA A 298 5.12 33.11 6.41
C ALA A 298 5.96 31.92 5.88
N PRO A 299 6.36 31.91 4.60
CA PRO A 299 7.13 30.80 4.05
C PRO A 299 8.55 30.78 4.62
N LEU A 300 8.99 29.61 5.05
CA LEU A 300 10.39 29.37 5.40
C LEU A 300 11.28 29.34 4.15
N ARG A 301 12.57 29.63 4.31
CA ARG A 301 13.57 29.58 3.22
C ARG A 301 14.54 28.42 3.45
N PRO A 302 14.36 27.27 2.77
CA PRO A 302 15.31 26.17 2.82
C PRO A 302 16.67 26.53 2.16
N PRO A 303 17.79 25.91 2.57
CA PRO A 303 17.90 24.98 3.70
C PRO A 303 17.81 25.70 5.05
N LEU A 304 17.19 25.06 6.04
CA LEU A 304 17.12 25.59 7.41
C LEU A 304 18.46 25.37 8.12
N ALA A 305 18.94 26.37 8.87
CA ALA A 305 20.23 26.32 9.56
C ALA A 305 20.19 25.61 10.93
N ALA A 306 19.00 25.38 11.50
CA ALA A 306 18.82 24.80 12.83
C ALA A 306 17.55 23.94 12.92
N VAL A 307 17.58 22.95 13.81
CA VAL A 307 16.43 22.11 14.20
C VAL A 307 16.26 22.22 15.71
N PHE A 308 15.04 22.57 16.16
CA PHE A 308 14.71 22.67 17.58
C PHE A 308 13.87 21.46 18.00
N VAL A 309 14.33 20.74 19.03
CA VAL A 309 13.65 19.54 19.52
C VAL A 309 12.85 19.90 20.77
N HIS A 310 11.54 19.67 20.71
CA HIS A 310 10.60 19.95 21.81
C HIS A 310 9.87 18.67 22.24
N HIS A 311 9.37 18.67 23.48
CA HIS A 311 8.36 17.72 23.95
C HIS A 311 7.03 18.45 24.15
N THR A 312 5.91 17.77 23.94
CA THR A 312 4.58 18.31 24.24
C THR A 312 4.30 18.13 25.74
N LEU A 313 4.12 19.22 26.49
CA LEU A 313 3.78 19.16 27.91
C LEU A 313 2.36 18.60 28.12
N GLU A 314 1.41 19.05 27.30
CA GLU A 314 0.05 18.54 27.24
C GLU A 314 -0.26 18.07 25.81
N PRO A 315 -0.84 16.87 25.63
CA PRO A 315 -1.16 15.88 26.65
C PRO A 315 0.11 15.21 27.23
N ALA A 316 0.16 15.06 28.56
CA ALA A 316 1.33 14.55 29.28
C ALA A 316 1.64 13.06 29.01
N ARG A 317 0.66 12.29 28.52
CA ARG A 317 0.84 10.87 28.17
C ARG A 317 1.09 10.73 26.67
N PRO A 318 2.08 9.92 26.25
CA PRO A 318 2.33 9.68 24.84
C PRO A 318 1.15 8.93 24.21
N CYS A 319 0.72 9.40 23.05
CA CYS A 319 -0.21 8.66 22.21
C CYS A 319 0.51 7.48 21.53
N ARG A 320 -0.21 6.36 21.30
CA ARG A 320 0.36 5.13 20.73
C ARG A 320 -0.42 4.55 19.55
N SER A 321 -1.54 5.16 19.19
CA SER A 321 -2.35 4.81 18.03
C SER A 321 -2.62 6.06 17.21
N PHE A 322 -2.85 5.88 15.91
CA PHE A 322 -3.18 6.98 15.01
C PHE A 322 -4.34 7.82 15.55
N ARG A 323 -5.46 7.18 15.92
CA ARG A 323 -6.63 7.87 16.48
C ARG A 323 -6.32 8.65 17.75
N ALA A 324 -5.51 8.08 18.66
CA ALA A 324 -5.10 8.79 19.87
C ALA A 324 -4.19 9.98 19.55
N CYS A 325 -3.24 9.82 18.63
CA CYS A 325 -2.31 10.88 18.24
C CYS A 325 -3.01 12.00 17.47
N ALA A 326 -3.93 11.68 16.57
CA ALA A 326 -4.73 12.66 15.85
C ALA A 326 -5.59 13.48 16.82
N ARG A 327 -6.24 12.84 17.80
CA ARG A 327 -6.97 13.55 18.87
C ARG A 327 -6.07 14.45 19.71
N ALA A 328 -4.87 13.98 20.07
CA ALA A 328 -3.89 14.76 20.82
C ALA A 328 -3.46 16.01 20.03
N LEU A 329 -3.10 15.85 18.75
CA LEU A 329 -2.71 16.97 17.89
C LEU A 329 -3.83 18.01 17.72
N ARG A 330 -5.08 17.57 17.55
CA ARG A 330 -6.24 18.49 17.51
C ARG A 330 -6.44 19.24 18.83
N ALA A 331 -6.23 18.59 19.97
CA ALA A 331 -6.31 19.24 21.27
C ALA A 331 -5.22 20.30 21.43
N VAL A 332 -3.98 20.01 21.03
CA VAL A 332 -2.89 21.00 21.08
C VAL A 332 -3.12 22.15 20.10
N GLN A 333 -3.55 21.86 18.87
CA GLN A 333 -3.92 22.91 17.92
C GLN A 333 -5.02 23.81 18.48
N SER A 334 -6.05 23.24 19.10
CA SER A 334 -7.14 24.01 19.71
C SER A 334 -6.62 24.89 20.86
N PHE A 335 -5.73 24.38 21.72
CA PHE A 335 -5.10 25.20 22.76
C PHE A 335 -4.27 26.36 22.17
N HIS A 336 -3.44 26.09 21.17
CA HIS A 336 -2.63 27.14 20.52
C HIS A 336 -3.51 28.20 19.84
N GLN A 337 -4.50 27.79 19.07
CA GLN A 337 -5.37 28.72 18.35
C GLN A 337 -6.38 29.42 19.26
N ASP A 338 -7.10 28.69 20.11
CA ASP A 338 -8.25 29.22 20.86
C ASP A 338 -7.84 29.85 22.20
N THR A 339 -6.78 29.35 22.84
CA THR A 339 -6.30 29.87 24.13
C THR A 339 -5.12 30.83 23.99
N ARG A 340 -4.13 30.49 23.15
CA ARG A 340 -2.95 31.36 22.93
C ARG A 340 -3.12 32.36 21.79
N ALA A 341 -4.23 32.30 21.06
CA ALA A 341 -4.49 33.15 19.90
C ALA A 341 -3.40 33.06 18.82
N TRP A 342 -2.74 31.91 18.70
CA TRP A 342 -1.79 31.65 17.61
C TRP A 342 -2.53 31.34 16.31
N ASP A 343 -1.86 31.53 15.19
CA ASP A 343 -2.46 31.28 13.89
C ASP A 343 -2.63 29.78 13.60
N ASP A 344 -1.83 28.92 14.23
CA ASP A 344 -1.85 27.47 14.06
C ASP A 344 -1.16 26.73 15.24
N ILE A 345 -1.03 25.40 15.13
CA ILE A 345 -0.17 24.62 16.00
C ILE A 345 1.29 25.10 15.87
N GLY A 346 1.96 25.38 17.00
CA GLY A 346 3.28 26.03 17.01
C GLY A 346 4.48 25.15 16.67
N TYR A 347 4.26 23.93 16.18
CA TYR A 347 5.28 22.99 15.73
C TYR A 347 4.74 22.14 14.59
#